data_AF-W1YF49-F1
#
_entry.id   AF-W1YF49-F1
#
_cell.length_a   1.000
_cell.length_b   1.000
_cell.length_c   1.000
_cell.angle_alpha   90.00
_cell.angle_beta   90.00
_cell.angle_gamma   90.00
#
_symmetry.space_group_name_H-M   'P 1'
#
loop_
_entity.id
_entity.type
_entity.pdbx_description
1 polymer ?
#
loop_
_entity_poly.entity_id
_entity_poly.type
_entity_poly.pdbx_seq_one_letter_code
_entity_poly.pdbx_strand_id
1 'polypeptide(L)' 'PHVIYTIISSAFEPVAAGGGLLGATVMNGIKRGLFSNEAGEGSVPNAAATAAVNHPVEQGLVQAFGV' A
#
# COMPACT_ATOMS: atom_id res chain seq x y z
N PRO A 1 -4.96 11.27 20.08
CA PRO A 1 -6.13 10.46 19.67
C PRO A 1 -6.94 11.05 18.51
N HIS A 2 -7.06 12.39 18.41
CA HIS A 2 -7.89 13.05 17.39
C HIS A 2 -7.46 12.74 15.95
N VAL A 3 -6.15 12.67 15.69
CA VAL A 3 -5.60 12.41 14.35
C VAL A 3 -6.03 11.05 13.78
N ILE A 4 -5.94 9.97 14.57
CA ILE A 4 -6.36 8.64 14.12
C ILE A 4 -7.87 8.61 13.85
N TYR A 5 -8.66 9.28 14.70
CA TYR A 5 -10.10 9.41 14.48
C TYR A 5 -10.41 10.12 13.17
N THR A 6 -9.73 11.22 12.86
CA THR A 6 -9.88 11.97 11.61
C THR A 6 -9.54 11.12 10.38
N ILE A 7 -8.46 10.33 10.41
CA ILE A 7 -8.07 9.46 9.28
C ILE A 7 -9.21 8.50 8.93
N ILE A 8 -9.77 7.81 9.93
CA ILE A 8 -10.83 6.81 9.71
C ILE A 8 -12.14 7.49 9.31
N SER A 9 -12.53 8.59 9.97
CA SER A 9 -13.78 9.28 9.63
C SER A 9 -13.77 9.87 8.23
N SER A 10 -12.64 10.46 7.82
CA SER A 10 -12.51 11.09 6.50
C SER A 10 -12.33 10.08 5.36
N ALA A 11 -11.75 8.91 5.62
CA ALA A 11 -11.62 7.86 4.61
C ALA A 11 -12.98 7.28 4.17
N PHE A 12 -13.97 7.25 5.07
CA PHE A 12 -15.29 6.63 4.86
C PHE A 12 -16.46 7.62 4.93
N GLU A 13 -16.21 8.92 4.71
CA GLU A 13 -17.23 9.95 4.87
C GLU A 13 -18.36 9.83 3.82
N PRO A 14 -19.63 9.58 4.22
CA PRO A 14 -20.72 9.31 3.28
C PRO A 14 -21.12 10.52 2.43
N VAL A 15 -20.89 11.74 2.93
CA VAL A 15 -21.13 12.99 2.19
C VAL A 15 -20.19 13.09 0.98
N ALA A 16 -18.97 12.54 1.09
CA ALA A 16 -18.04 12.43 -0.03
C ALA A 16 -18.48 11.38 -1.08
N ALA A 17 -19.33 10.40 -0.69
CA ALA A 17 -19.82 9.36 -1.60
C ALA A 17 -20.89 9.87 -2.57
N GLY A 18 -21.71 10.85 -2.18
CA GLY A 18 -22.73 11.46 -3.05
C GLY A 18 -22.16 12.30 -4.21
N GLY A 19 -20.88 12.70 -4.15
CA GLY A 19 -20.22 13.58 -5.12
C GLY A 19 -18.99 13.00 -5.84
N GLY A 20 -18.71 11.69 -5.72
CA GLY A 20 -17.54 11.04 -6.34
C GLY A 20 -16.21 11.19 -5.58
N LEU A 21 -16.20 11.91 -4.45
CA LEU A 21 -15.01 12.18 -3.66
C LEU A 21 -14.53 10.93 -2.88
N LEU A 22 -15.42 10.05 -2.42
CA LEU A 22 -15.00 8.80 -1.74
C LEU A 22 -14.16 7.91 -2.67
N GLY A 23 -14.61 7.73 -3.92
CA GLY A 23 -13.85 7.00 -4.94
C GLY A 23 -12.52 7.68 -5.27
N ALA A 24 -12.50 9.01 -5.36
CA ALA A 24 -11.28 9.77 -5.60
C ALA A 24 -10.26 9.66 -4.45
N THR A 25 -10.70 9.75 -3.20
CA THR A 25 -9.84 9.60 -2.02
C THR A 25 -9.27 8.19 -1.91
N VAL A 26 -10.09 7.16 -2.11
CA VAL A 26 -9.63 5.76 -2.13
C VAL A 26 -8.65 5.53 -3.27
N MET A 27 -8.97 5.98 -4.49
CA MET A 27 -8.11 5.84 -5.65
C MET A 27 -6.77 6.56 -5.46
N ASN A 28 -6.78 7.77 -4.90
CA ASN A 28 -5.55 8.51 -4.59
C ASN A 28 -4.73 7.81 -3.51
N GLY A 29 -5.39 7.22 -2.49
CA GLY A 29 -4.74 6.40 -1.47
C GLY A 29 -4.06 5.18 -2.09
N ILE A 30 -4.77 4.42 -2.92
CA ILE A 30 -4.23 3.23 -3.61
C ILE A 30 -3.03 3.61 -4.49
N LYS A 31 -3.16 4.63 -5.36
CA LYS A 31 -2.07 5.08 -6.24
C LYS A 31 -0.82 5.46 -5.46
N ARG A 32 -0.99 6.22 -4.37
CA ARG A 32 0.13 6.66 -3.53
C ARG A 32 0.72 5.50 -2.72
N GLY A 33 -0.10 4.56 -2.28
CA GLY A 33 0.33 3.33 -1.61
C GLY A 33 1.21 2.49 -2.53
N LEU A 34 0.72 2.17 -3.73
CA LEU A 34 1.45 1.40 -4.74
C LEU A 34 2.78 2.06 -5.13
N PHE A 35 2.81 3.39 -5.27
CA PHE A 35 4.05 4.11 -5.54
C PHE A 35 5.02 4.11 -4.34
N SER A 36 4.50 4.00 -3.11
CA SER A 36 5.32 4.01 -1.89
C SER A 36 5.95 2.66 -1.59
N ASN A 37 5.27 1.56 -1.90
CA ASN A 37 5.69 0.23 -1.48
C ASN A 37 5.72 -0.83 -2.58
N GLU A 38 5.38 -0.48 -3.82
CA GLU A 38 5.44 -1.37 -4.99
C GLU A 38 4.63 -2.68 -4.83
N ALA A 39 3.66 -2.70 -3.91
CA ALA A 39 2.86 -3.90 -3.62
C ALA A 39 2.05 -4.32 -4.86
N GLY A 40 2.40 -5.46 -5.45
CA GLY A 40 1.74 -5.96 -6.66
C GLY A 40 2.16 -5.25 -7.96
N GLU A 41 3.17 -4.37 -7.92
CA GLU A 41 3.76 -3.73 -9.10
C GLU A 41 4.69 -4.71 -9.85
N GLY A 42 5.38 -5.57 -9.11
CA GLY A 42 6.16 -6.69 -9.68
C GLY A 42 7.63 -6.39 -9.97
N SER A 43 8.13 -5.19 -9.68
CA SER A 43 9.56 -4.87 -9.76
C SER A 43 10.38 -5.30 -8.53
N VAL A 44 9.77 -5.40 -7.34
CA VAL A 44 10.42 -5.87 -6.10
C VAL A 44 11.17 -7.21 -6.25
N PRO A 45 10.61 -8.23 -6.94
CA PRO A 45 11.32 -9.48 -7.26
C PRO A 45 12.62 -9.33 -8.05
N ASN A 46 12.83 -8.24 -8.80
CA ASN A 46 14.07 -8.04 -9.54
C ASN A 46 15.25 -7.78 -8.60
N ALA A 47 15.04 -6.95 -7.56
CA ALA A 47 16.03 -6.75 -6.51
C ALA A 47 16.20 -8.04 -5.69
N ALA A 48 15.09 -8.75 -5.42
CA ALA A 48 15.07 -10.05 -4.75
C ALA A 48 16.05 -11.05 -5.33
N ALA A 49 16.06 -11.15 -6.66
CA ALA A 49 16.77 -12.17 -7.40
C ALA A 49 18.30 -12.08 -7.26
N THR A 50 18.81 -10.92 -6.82
CA THR A 50 20.24 -10.71 -6.59
C THR A 50 20.70 -11.07 -5.18
N ALA A 51 19.78 -11.39 -4.27
CA ALA A 51 20.12 -11.71 -2.89
C ALA A 51 20.74 -13.11 -2.78
N ALA A 52 21.83 -13.20 -2.02
CA ALA A 52 22.43 -14.48 -1.66
C ALA A 52 21.66 -15.10 -0.49
N VAL A 53 20.70 -15.96 -0.80
CA VAL A 53 19.90 -16.73 0.17
C VAL A 53 19.91 -18.21 -0.18
N ASN A 54 19.74 -19.08 0.82
CA ASN A 54 19.79 -20.54 0.59
C ASN A 54 18.47 -21.07 0.03
N HIS A 55 17.37 -20.41 0.36
CA HIS A 55 16.04 -20.79 -0.08
C HIS A 55 15.22 -19.54 -0.45
N PRO A 56 14.43 -19.56 -1.54
CA PRO A 56 13.65 -18.40 -1.99
C PRO A 56 12.68 -17.86 -0.91
N VAL A 57 12.23 -18.71 0.02
CA VAL A 57 11.36 -18.29 1.13
C VAL A 57 12.03 -17.30 2.07
N GLU A 58 13.36 -17.35 2.24
CA GLU A 58 14.10 -16.44 3.11
C GLU A 58 14.01 -15.02 2.55
N GLN A 59 14.30 -14.86 1.26
CA GLN A 59 14.24 -13.55 0.61
C GLN A 59 12.80 -13.06 0.41
N GLY A 60 11.85 -13.97 0.16
CA GLY A 60 10.43 -13.66 0.11
C GLY A 60 9.89 -13.16 1.46
N LEU A 61 10.33 -13.74 2.57
CA LEU A 61 9.94 -13.31 3.92
C LEU A 61 10.48 -11.92 4.24
N VAL A 62 11.76 -11.64 3.91
CA VAL A 62 12.35 -10.31 4.11
C VAL A 62 11.60 -9.25 3.30
N GLN A 63 11.19 -9.55 2.07
CA GLN A 63 10.41 -8.64 1.22
C GLN A 63 9.01 -8.35 1.72
N ALA A 64 8.36 -9.31 2.38
CA ALA A 64 7.03 -9.10 2.93
C ALA A 64 7.01 -8.00 4.02
N PHE A 65 8.15 -7.67 4.62
CA PHE A 65 8.27 -6.55 5.57
C PHE A 65 8.57 -5.20 4.93
N GLY A 66 8.77 -5.15 3.61
CA GLY A 66 9.05 -3.93 2.85
C GLY A 66 7.79 -3.16 2.43
N VAL A 67 6.59 -3.70 2.68
CA VAL A 67 5.30 -3.10 2.28
C VAL A 67 4.59 -2.33 3.38
#